data_AF-A0AAV4AM03-F1
#
_entry.id   AF-A0AAV4AM03-F1
#
_cell.length_a   1.000
_cell.length_b   1.000
_cell.length_c   1.000
_cell.angle_alpha   90.00
_cell.angle_beta   90.00
_cell.angle_gamma   90.00
#
_symmetry.space_group_name_H-M   'P 1'
#
loop_
_entity.id
_entity.type
_entity.pdbx_description
1 polymer ?
#
loop_
_entity_poly.entity_id
_entity_poly.type
_entity_poly.pdbx_seq_one_letter_code
_entity_poly.pdbx_strand_id
1 'polypeptide(L)'
;MTEDILKIMDKRRLAKDNKEEYETLQKVIRKKCDEAKENWINDKCNSIDLHCRSTPQVMYRNIDEITGKKTCSSTGCLKSKNGDIIMEKEKILERWEEYISELFEDQRKDHNVMNNNFAGPPIMKDEVQAAIRKMKTGKATGSDGISVELIEALGDYGVDKVTHYIIKRNLRYRSDTNRYV
;
A
#
# COMPACT_ATOMS: atom_id res chain seq x y z
N MET A 1 1.02 -13.56 -33.95
CA MET A 1 0.75 -14.29 -35.22
C MET A 1 1.24 -13.40 -36.34
N THR A 2 2.19 -13.85 -37.15
CA THR A 2 2.85 -13.03 -38.18
C THR A 2 2.07 -13.02 -39.49
N GLU A 3 2.26 -11.96 -40.29
CA GLU A 3 1.55 -11.76 -41.56
C GLU A 3 1.81 -12.90 -42.57
N ASP A 4 3.01 -13.48 -42.52
CA ASP A 4 3.39 -14.63 -43.35
C ASP A 4 2.62 -15.91 -43.00
N ILE A 5 2.30 -16.13 -41.72
CA ILE A 5 1.50 -17.28 -41.28
C ILE A 5 0.06 -17.12 -41.80
N LEU A 6 -0.48 -15.90 -41.73
CA LEU A 6 -1.82 -15.59 -42.24
C LEU A 6 -1.93 -15.87 -43.75
N LYS A 7 -0.93 -15.43 -44.53
CA LYS A 7 -0.87 -15.68 -45.99
C LYS A 7 -0.85 -17.18 -46.33
N ILE A 8 -0.15 -18.01 -45.54
CA ILE A 8 -0.09 -19.46 -45.75
C ILE A 8 -1.39 -20.14 -45.29
N MET A 9 -2.02 -19.64 -44.23
CA MET A 9 -3.35 -20.11 -43.79
C MET A 9 -4.42 -19.85 -44.85
N ASP A 10 -4.36 -18.73 -45.55
CA ASP A 10 -5.29 -18.43 -46.66
C ASP A 10 -5.04 -19.32 -47.88
N LYS A 11 -3.79 -19.62 -48.22
CA LYS A 11 -3.47 -20.63 -49.25
C LYS A 11 -4.01 -22.01 -48.89
N ARG A 12 -3.89 -22.42 -47.62
CA ARG A 12 -4.47 -23.69 -47.13
C ARG A 12 -6.00 -23.71 -47.22
N ARG A 13 -6.68 -22.56 -47.09
CA ARG A 13 -8.14 -22.47 -47.24
C ARG A 13 -8.59 -22.71 -48.68
N LEU A 14 -7.79 -22.31 -49.65
CA LEU A 14 -8.04 -22.49 -51.09
C LEU A 14 -7.70 -23.91 -51.58
N ALA A 15 -6.70 -24.57 -50.98
CA ALA A 15 -6.24 -25.91 -51.36
C ALA A 15 -7.05 -27.07 -50.75
N LYS A 16 -8.36 -26.89 -50.47
CA LYS A 16 -9.17 -27.94 -49.83
C LYS A 16 -9.39 -29.19 -50.68
N ASP A 17 -9.40 -29.03 -52.00
CA ASP A 17 -9.66 -30.11 -52.94
C ASP A 17 -8.39 -30.94 -53.22
N ASN A 18 -7.20 -30.42 -52.89
CA ASN A 18 -5.92 -31.09 -53.07
C ASN A 18 -5.33 -31.54 -51.72
N LYS A 19 -5.45 -32.83 -51.42
CA LYS A 19 -5.05 -33.41 -50.13
C LYS A 19 -3.56 -33.26 -49.82
N GLU A 20 -2.67 -33.47 -50.80
CA GLU A 20 -1.21 -33.38 -50.58
C GLU A 20 -0.77 -31.94 -50.30
N GLU A 21 -1.32 -30.98 -51.05
CA GLU A 21 -1.03 -29.55 -50.87
C GLU A 21 -1.57 -29.03 -49.53
N TYR A 22 -2.75 -29.50 -49.11
CA TYR A 22 -3.30 -29.17 -47.81
C TYR A 22 -2.40 -29.65 -46.66
N GLU A 23 -1.95 -30.90 -46.70
CA GLU A 23 -1.11 -31.49 -45.65
C GLU A 23 0.27 -30.83 -45.56
N THR A 24 0.88 -30.50 -46.71
CA THR A 24 2.16 -29.78 -46.75
C THR A 24 2.03 -28.37 -46.19
N LEU A 25 1.01 -27.61 -46.60
CA LEU A 25 0.73 -26.28 -46.06
C LEU A 25 0.44 -26.33 -44.55
N GLN A 26 -0.28 -27.34 -44.08
CA GLN A 26 -0.56 -27.52 -42.65
C GLN A 26 0.71 -27.76 -41.83
N LYS A 27 1.65 -28.57 -42.33
CA LYS A 27 2.96 -28.80 -41.69
C LYS A 27 3.77 -27.50 -41.62
N VAL A 28 3.79 -26.73 -42.70
CA VAL A 28 4.49 -25.44 -42.74
C VAL A 28 3.87 -24.43 -41.77
N ILE A 29 2.54 -24.35 -41.69
CA ILE A 29 1.84 -23.47 -40.74
C ILE A 29 2.20 -23.83 -39.30
N ARG A 30 2.15 -25.12 -38.95
CA ARG A 30 2.53 -25.57 -37.59
C ARG A 30 3.95 -25.17 -37.26
N LYS A 31 4.91 -25.50 -38.15
CA LYS A 31 6.31 -25.15 -37.97
C LYS A 31 6.51 -23.65 -37.76
N LYS A 32 5.89 -22.81 -38.60
CA LYS A 32 5.99 -21.35 -38.44
C LYS A 32 5.31 -20.83 -37.17
N CYS A 33 4.20 -21.44 -36.74
CA CYS A 33 3.56 -21.10 -35.47
C CYS A 33 4.47 -21.44 -34.28
N ASP A 34 5.14 -22.59 -34.33
CA ASP A 34 6.08 -23.02 -33.29
C ASP A 34 7.30 -22.08 -33.26
N GLU A 35 7.91 -21.79 -34.41
CA GLU A 35 9.01 -20.81 -34.54
C GLU A 35 8.61 -19.42 -34.03
N ALA A 36 7.42 -18.93 -34.39
CA ALA A 36 6.93 -17.64 -33.94
C ALA A 36 6.68 -17.60 -32.43
N LYS A 37 6.19 -18.69 -31.85
CA LYS A 37 6.01 -18.83 -30.40
C LYS A 37 7.37 -18.84 -29.70
N GLU A 38 8.33 -19.59 -30.22
CA GLU A 38 9.67 -19.70 -29.64
C GLU A 38 10.43 -18.38 -29.71
N ASN A 39 10.37 -17.67 -30.84
CA ASN A 39 10.92 -16.33 -30.96
C ASN A 39 10.30 -15.36 -29.93
N TRP A 40 8.98 -15.39 -29.76
CA TRP A 40 8.31 -14.56 -28.76
C TRP A 40 8.78 -14.89 -27.32
N ILE A 41 8.92 -16.18 -26.98
CA ILE A 41 9.44 -16.60 -25.66
C ILE A 41 10.89 -16.12 -25.48
N ASN A 42 11.74 -16.30 -26.49
CA ASN A 42 13.14 -15.88 -26.45
C ASN A 42 13.28 -14.36 -26.28
N ASP A 43 12.48 -13.56 -26.99
CA ASP A 43 12.47 -12.10 -26.84
C ASP A 43 12.10 -11.68 -25.41
N LYS A 44 11.16 -12.38 -24.79
CA LYS A 44 10.77 -12.16 -23.40
C LYS A 44 11.87 -12.56 -22.42
N CYS A 45 12.54 -13.69 -22.63
CA CYS A 45 13.70 -14.11 -21.83
C CYS A 45 14.84 -13.10 -21.92
N ASN A 46 15.17 -12.62 -23.13
CA ASN A 46 16.18 -11.59 -23.34
C ASN A 46 15.83 -10.29 -22.58
N SER A 47 14.56 -9.90 -22.62
CA SER A 47 14.06 -8.74 -21.86
C SER A 47 14.20 -8.94 -20.36
N ILE A 48 13.97 -10.14 -19.84
CA ILE A 48 14.15 -10.48 -18.42
C ILE A 48 15.62 -10.39 -18.02
N ASP A 49 16.53 -10.99 -18.79
CA ASP A 49 17.97 -10.97 -18.51
C ASP A 49 18.53 -9.56 -18.48
N LEU A 50 18.11 -8.71 -19.43
CA LEU A 50 18.52 -7.30 -19.49
C LEU A 50 18.04 -6.51 -18.27
N HIS A 51 16.80 -6.74 -17.83
CA HIS A 51 16.17 -5.96 -16.77
C HIS A 51 16.34 -6.55 -15.36
N CYS A 52 16.98 -7.72 -15.23
CA CYS A 52 17.18 -8.44 -13.98
C CYS A 52 17.88 -7.59 -12.88
N ARG A 53 18.74 -6.65 -13.26
CA ARG A 53 19.51 -5.80 -12.32
C ARG A 53 18.97 -4.38 -12.14
N SER A 54 18.26 -3.84 -13.13
CA SER A 54 17.94 -2.40 -13.18
C SER A 54 16.46 -2.09 -12.94
N THR A 55 15.53 -2.91 -13.44
CA THR A 55 14.09 -2.62 -13.40
C THR A 55 13.27 -3.87 -13.07
N PRO A 56 13.15 -4.20 -11.76
CA PRO A 56 12.44 -5.40 -11.31
C PRO A 56 10.99 -5.48 -11.78
N GLN A 57 10.30 -4.34 -11.90
CA GLN A 57 8.91 -4.26 -12.36
C GLN A 57 8.70 -4.82 -13.78
N VAL A 58 9.64 -4.54 -14.69
CA VAL A 58 9.57 -5.02 -16.08
C VAL A 58 9.84 -6.51 -16.14
N MET A 59 10.77 -7.00 -15.31
CA MET A 59 11.03 -8.43 -15.15
C MET A 59 9.78 -9.17 -14.65
N TYR A 60 9.17 -8.74 -13.55
CA TYR A 60 7.95 -9.38 -13.02
C TYR A 60 6.81 -9.39 -14.04
N ARG A 61 6.58 -8.28 -14.77
CA ARG A 61 5.55 -8.23 -15.83
C ARG A 61 5.80 -9.25 -16.94
N ASN A 62 7.05 -9.39 -17.40
CA ASN A 62 7.39 -10.38 -18.43
C ASN A 62 7.22 -11.82 -17.90
N ILE A 63 7.56 -12.08 -16.63
CA ILE A 63 7.35 -13.39 -15.99
C ILE A 63 5.86 -13.73 -15.90
N ASP A 64 5.02 -12.76 -15.52
CA ASP A 64 3.57 -12.95 -15.45
C ASP A 64 2.95 -13.21 -16.83
N GLU A 65 3.42 -12.51 -17.87
CA GLU A 65 3.00 -12.72 -19.26
C GLU A 65 3.37 -14.11 -19.79
N ILE A 66 4.56 -14.64 -19.44
CA ILE A 66 4.99 -15.99 -19.83
C ILE A 66 4.22 -17.06 -19.04
N THR A 67 4.11 -16.90 -17.72
CA THR A 67 3.51 -17.91 -16.84
C THR A 67 1.99 -17.93 -16.88
N GLY A 68 1.36 -16.90 -17.46
CA GLY A 68 -0.09 -16.84 -17.64
C GLY A 68 -0.85 -16.77 -16.32
N LYS A 69 -0.18 -16.51 -15.19
CA LYS A 69 -0.80 -16.20 -13.91
C LYS A 69 -1.47 -14.83 -14.02
N LYS A 70 -2.62 -14.79 -14.67
CA LYS A 70 -3.57 -13.71 -14.45
C LYS A 70 -3.99 -13.85 -12.99
N THR A 71 -3.39 -13.05 -12.11
CA THR A 71 -4.06 -12.73 -10.86
C THR A 71 -5.39 -12.18 -11.30
N CYS A 72 -6.45 -12.97 -11.13
CA CYS A 72 -7.81 -12.50 -11.25
C CYS A 72 -7.90 -11.35 -10.27
N SER A 73 -7.72 -10.13 -10.80
CA SER A 73 -7.91 -8.93 -10.03
C SER A 73 -9.40 -8.85 -9.81
N SER A 74 -9.84 -9.53 -8.75
CA SER A 74 -11.17 -9.45 -8.16
C SER A 74 -11.38 -8.06 -7.54
N THR A 75 -10.74 -7.02 -8.07
CA THR A 75 -10.82 -5.64 -7.58
C THR A 75 -12.21 -5.04 -7.80
N GLY A 76 -13.08 -5.72 -8.55
CA GLY A 76 -14.42 -5.25 -8.85
C GLY A 76 -15.55 -6.01 -8.17
N CYS A 77 -15.29 -7.01 -7.30
CA CYS A 77 -16.39 -7.71 -6.65
C CYS A 77 -16.25 -7.79 -5.12
N LEU A 78 -17.34 -7.44 -4.43
CA LEU A 78 -17.47 -7.43 -2.98
C LEU A 78 -18.67 -8.30 -2.59
N LYS A 79 -18.61 -9.00 -1.47
CA LYS A 79 -19.78 -9.75 -0.98
C LYS A 79 -20.70 -8.85 -0.16
N SER A 80 -21.97 -8.87 -0.51
CA SER A 80 -23.06 -8.32 0.29
C SER A 80 -23.17 -9.04 1.64
N LYS A 81 -23.84 -8.42 2.60
CA LYS A 81 -24.15 -9.02 3.91
C LYS A 81 -24.92 -10.34 3.78
N ASN A 82 -25.76 -10.46 2.76
CA ASN A 82 -26.55 -11.66 2.47
C ASN A 82 -25.79 -12.74 1.67
N GLY A 83 -24.51 -12.49 1.35
CA GLY A 83 -23.66 -13.43 0.59
C GLY A 83 -23.66 -13.23 -0.93
N ASP A 84 -24.47 -12.31 -1.46
CA ASP A 84 -24.52 -11.99 -2.89
C ASP A 84 -23.27 -11.25 -3.37
N ILE A 85 -22.90 -11.40 -4.65
CA ILE A 85 -21.74 -10.73 -5.23
C ILE A 85 -22.16 -9.37 -5.80
N ILE A 86 -21.61 -8.29 -5.24
CA ILE A 86 -21.78 -6.91 -5.68
C ILE A 86 -20.64 -6.57 -6.65
N MET A 87 -20.97 -6.12 -7.86
CA MET A 87 -19.99 -5.67 -8.87
C MET A 87 -20.14 -4.20 -9.27
N GLU A 88 -21.19 -3.53 -8.79
CA GLU A 88 -21.48 -2.12 -9.06
C GLU A 88 -20.73 -1.24 -8.06
N LYS A 89 -20.05 -0.19 -8.54
CA LYS A 89 -19.13 0.62 -7.74
C LYS A 89 -19.85 1.37 -6.62
N GLU A 90 -21.03 1.89 -6.91
CA GLU A 90 -21.89 2.61 -5.97
C GLU A 90 -22.29 1.71 -4.81
N LYS A 91 -22.77 0.50 -5.11
CA LYS A 91 -23.14 -0.51 -4.11
C LYS A 91 -21.94 -1.04 -3.32
N ILE A 92 -20.76 -1.09 -3.94
CA ILE A 92 -19.53 -1.43 -3.22
C ILE A 92 -19.26 -0.38 -2.14
N LEU A 93 -19.36 0.91 -2.47
CA LEU A 93 -19.17 2.01 -1.52
C LEU A 93 -20.20 1.97 -0.39
N GLU A 94 -21.48 1.78 -0.72
CA GLU A 94 -22.55 1.62 0.28
C GLU A 94 -22.27 0.44 1.22
N ARG A 95 -21.85 -0.71 0.68
CA ARG A 95 -21.49 -1.89 1.48
C ARG A 95 -20.27 -1.67 2.37
N TRP A 96 -19.29 -0.87 1.93
CA TRP A 96 -18.15 -0.44 2.75
C TRP A 96 -18.58 0.46 3.90
N GLU A 97 -19.46 1.42 3.64
CA GLU A 97 -20.02 2.31 4.67
C GLU A 97 -20.83 1.53 5.70
N GLU A 98 -21.69 0.61 5.25
CA GLU A 98 -22.43 -0.32 6.12
C GLU A 98 -21.48 -1.14 7.00
N TYR A 99 -20.45 -1.74 6.41
CA TYR A 99 -19.48 -2.54 7.16
C TYR A 99 -18.75 -1.75 8.26
N ILE A 100 -18.27 -0.55 7.93
CA ILE A 100 -17.54 0.29 8.88
C ILE A 100 -18.47 0.76 9.99
N SER A 101 -19.70 1.16 9.64
CA SER A 101 -20.69 1.58 10.62
C SER A 101 -20.99 0.47 11.62
N GLU A 102 -21.25 -0.76 11.15
CA GLU A 102 -21.47 -1.92 12.04
C GLU A 102 -20.23 -2.27 12.88
N LEU A 103 -19.03 -2.19 12.29
CA LEU A 103 -17.79 -2.54 12.99
C LEU A 103 -17.48 -1.59 14.15
N PHE A 104 -17.83 -0.32 13.99
CA PHE A 104 -17.59 0.74 14.98
C PHE A 104 -18.85 1.16 15.75
N GLU A 105 -19.98 0.48 15.54
CA GLU A 105 -21.20 0.68 16.32
C GLU A 105 -20.98 0.15 17.74
N ASP A 106 -20.50 1.03 18.61
CA ASP A 106 -20.25 0.72 20.00
C ASP A 106 -21.55 0.84 20.81
N GLN A 107 -22.15 -0.30 21.19
CA GLN A 107 -23.33 -0.33 22.05
C GLN A 107 -23.02 -0.03 23.52
N ARG A 108 -21.76 0.23 23.89
CA ARG A 108 -21.46 0.77 25.21
C ARG A 108 -22.14 2.12 25.30
N LYS A 109 -23.10 2.25 26.24
CA LYS A 109 -23.74 3.52 26.60
C LYS A 109 -22.63 4.55 26.58
N ASP A 110 -22.79 5.54 25.71
CA ASP A 110 -21.91 6.68 25.60
C ASP A 110 -21.47 7.02 27.02
N HIS A 111 -20.20 6.79 27.33
CA HIS A 111 -19.66 7.09 28.64
C HIS A 111 -19.61 8.61 28.69
N ASN A 112 -20.81 9.16 28.86
CA ASN A 112 -21.26 10.53 28.76
C ASN A 112 -20.05 11.40 28.51
N VAL A 113 -19.61 11.51 27.23
CA VAL A 113 -18.28 12.01 26.82
C VAL A 113 -17.83 12.97 27.88
N MET A 114 -17.02 12.46 28.80
CA MET A 114 -16.80 13.07 30.11
C MET A 114 -16.44 14.49 29.79
N ASN A 115 -17.35 15.43 30.08
CA ASN A 115 -17.34 16.80 29.60
C ASN A 115 -15.88 17.20 29.41
N ASN A 116 -15.44 17.31 28.15
CA ASN A 116 -14.03 17.40 27.74
C ASN A 116 -13.44 18.74 28.18
N ASN A 117 -13.51 19.02 29.47
CA ASN A 117 -12.52 19.76 30.21
C ASN A 117 -11.22 18.96 30.06
N PHE A 118 -10.59 19.10 28.90
CA PHE A 118 -9.20 18.70 28.62
C PHE A 118 -8.21 19.32 29.62
N ALA A 119 -8.68 20.19 30.52
CA ALA A 119 -8.02 20.59 31.74
C ALA A 119 -8.02 19.46 32.78
N GLY A 120 -7.16 18.47 32.55
CA GLY A 120 -6.54 17.77 33.69
C GLY A 120 -5.87 18.79 34.63
N PRO A 121 -5.56 18.39 35.88
CA PRO A 121 -4.89 19.25 36.84
C PRO A 121 -3.61 19.88 36.23
N PRO A 122 -3.22 21.08 36.67
CA PRO A 122 -2.01 21.73 36.16
C PRO A 122 -0.79 20.84 36.46
N ILE A 123 0.10 20.75 35.48
CA ILE A 123 1.36 19.97 35.61
C ILE A 123 2.15 20.52 36.79
N MET A 124 2.45 19.66 37.76
CA MET A 124 3.17 20.03 38.98
C MET A 124 4.69 19.94 38.77
N LYS A 125 5.45 20.72 39.54
CA LYS A 125 6.92 20.66 39.53
C LYS A 125 7.43 19.27 39.92
N ASP A 126 6.79 18.63 40.90
CA ASP A 126 7.15 17.30 41.40
C ASP A 126 7.02 16.22 40.32
N GLU A 127 6.01 16.32 39.45
CA GLU A 127 5.82 15.41 38.32
C GLU A 127 6.96 15.53 37.31
N VAL A 128 7.37 16.77 37.01
CA VAL A 128 8.50 17.05 36.11
C VAL A 128 9.81 16.58 36.71
N GLN A 129 10.03 16.81 38.01
CA GLN A 129 11.20 16.33 38.72
C GLN A 129 11.29 14.80 38.75
N ALA A 130 10.16 14.12 39.02
CA ALA A 130 10.08 12.67 38.97
C ALA A 130 10.34 12.12 37.56
N ALA A 131 9.84 12.80 36.53
CA ALA A 131 10.09 12.44 35.13
C ALA A 131 11.57 12.55 34.78
N ILE A 132 12.24 13.66 35.13
CA ILE A 132 13.67 13.88 34.90
C ILE A 132 14.50 12.77 35.56
N ARG A 133 14.20 12.43 36.83
CA ARG A 133 14.89 11.35 37.56
C ARG A 133 14.71 9.96 36.94
N LYS A 134 13.60 9.73 36.22
CA LYS A 134 13.30 8.45 35.56
C LYS A 134 13.97 8.31 34.20
N MET A 135 14.41 9.42 33.60
CA MET A 135 15.03 9.40 32.27
C MET A 135 16.43 8.75 32.33
N LYS A 136 16.83 8.09 31.24
CA LYS A 136 18.16 7.46 31.13
C LYS A 136 19.21 8.53 30.81
N THR A 137 20.31 8.51 31.56
CA THR A 137 21.52 9.32 31.30
C THR A 137 22.35 8.74 30.14
N GLY A 138 23.33 9.51 29.63
CA GLY A 138 24.21 9.10 28.54
C GLY A 138 23.53 8.96 27.16
N LYS A 139 22.39 9.63 26.94
CA LYS A 139 21.72 9.66 25.64
C LYS A 139 22.23 10.80 24.78
N ALA A 140 22.32 10.56 23.46
CA ALA A 140 22.63 11.59 22.49
C ALA A 140 21.58 12.71 22.56
N THR A 141 22.04 13.96 22.51
CA THR A 141 21.18 15.15 22.54
C THR A 141 20.39 15.31 21.24
N GLY A 142 19.22 15.94 21.32
CA GLY A 142 18.44 16.30 20.13
C GLY A 142 19.05 17.48 19.37
N SER A 143 18.30 18.01 18.39
CA SER A 143 18.69 19.21 17.63
C SER A 143 18.83 20.47 18.49
N ASP A 144 18.28 20.45 19.71
CA ASP A 144 18.40 21.49 20.71
C ASP A 144 19.73 21.46 21.47
N GLY A 145 20.49 20.35 21.38
CA GLY A 145 21.77 20.18 22.08
C GLY A 145 21.65 20.07 23.60
N ILE A 146 20.44 19.85 24.14
CA ILE A 146 20.20 19.80 25.60
C ILE A 146 20.15 18.35 26.06
N SER A 147 21.00 17.98 27.02
CA SER A 147 20.96 16.66 27.66
C SER A 147 20.15 16.69 28.96
N VAL A 148 19.68 15.51 29.39
CA VAL A 148 18.99 15.35 30.68
C VAL A 148 19.94 15.68 31.84
N GLU A 149 21.22 15.33 31.70
CA GLU A 149 22.27 15.60 32.69
C GLU A 149 22.48 17.10 32.91
N LEU A 150 22.37 17.91 31.84
CA LEU A 150 22.44 19.36 31.94
C LEU A 150 21.26 19.93 32.74
N ILE A 151 20.05 19.39 32.52
CA ILE A 151 18.84 19.80 33.25
C ILE A 151 18.95 19.38 34.72
N GLU A 152 19.49 18.20 35.00
CA GLU A 152 19.73 17.71 36.36
C GLU A 152 20.78 18.54 37.09
N ALA A 153 21.88 18.92 36.41
CA ALA A 153 22.91 19.79 36.97
C ALA A 153 22.42 21.21 37.32
N LEU A 154 21.38 21.68 36.63
CA LEU A 154 20.72 22.96 36.92
C LEU A 154 19.78 22.89 38.15
N GLY A 155 19.54 21.71 38.70
CA GLY A 155 18.71 21.51 39.89
C GLY A 155 17.31 22.11 39.75
N ASP A 156 16.82 22.75 40.81
CA ASP A 156 15.47 23.33 40.86
C ASP A 156 15.24 24.40 39.79
N TYR A 157 16.29 25.14 39.40
CA TYR A 157 16.19 26.12 38.31
C TYR A 157 15.88 25.44 36.97
N GLY A 158 16.50 24.29 36.70
CA GLY A 158 16.26 23.49 35.50
C GLY A 158 14.82 22.97 35.46
N VAL A 159 14.36 22.39 36.57
CA VAL A 159 12.98 21.90 36.72
C VAL A 159 11.99 23.03 36.48
N ASP A 160 12.18 24.19 37.10
CA ASP A 160 11.30 25.35 36.97
C ASP A 160 11.16 25.86 35.53
N LYS A 161 12.28 25.93 34.81
CA LYS A 161 12.27 26.35 33.41
C LYS A 161 11.54 25.34 32.54
N VAL A 162 11.82 24.05 32.70
CA VAL A 162 11.17 22.98 31.93
C VAL A 162 9.66 22.98 32.18
N THR A 163 9.22 23.04 33.44
CA THR A 163 7.79 23.13 33.80
C THR A 163 7.14 24.35 33.15
N HIS A 164 7.77 25.51 33.21
CA HIS A 164 7.25 26.73 32.56
C HIS A 164 7.07 26.56 31.04
N TYR A 165 8.07 26.01 30.34
CA TYR A 165 7.99 25.81 28.89
C TYR A 165 6.93 24.79 28.49
N ILE A 166 6.76 23.70 29.26
CA ILE A 166 5.72 22.69 29.02
C ILE A 166 4.33 23.30 29.19
N ILE A 167 4.09 24.07 30.25
CA ILE A 167 2.82 24.76 30.48
C ILE A 167 2.54 25.76 29.35
N LYS A 168 3.54 26.58 28.97
CA LYS A 168 3.41 27.56 27.87
C LYS A 168 3.12 26.93 26.52
N ARG A 169 3.68 25.74 26.23
CA ARG A 169 3.41 24.99 25.00
C ARG A 169 1.99 24.41 24.98
N ASN A 170 1.54 23.83 26.09
CA ASN A 170 0.19 23.30 26.22
C ASN A 170 -0.89 24.39 26.02
N LEU A 171 -0.68 25.59 26.58
CA LEU A 171 -1.59 26.72 26.39
C LEU A 171 -1.69 27.18 24.92
N ARG A 172 -0.56 27.22 24.20
CA ARG A 172 -0.55 27.54 22.76
C ARG A 172 -1.30 26.50 21.93
N TYR A 173 -1.06 25.21 22.18
CA TYR A 173 -1.74 24.13 21.45
C TYR A 173 -3.27 24.16 21.64
N ARG A 174 -3.74 24.43 22.87
CA ARG A 174 -5.18 24.60 23.14
C ARG A 174 -5.78 25.80 22.39
N SER A 175 -5.02 26.86 22.18
CA SER A 175 -5.48 28.06 21.47
C SER A 175 -5.70 27.81 19.97
N ASP A 176 -4.83 27.02 19.34
CA ASP A 176 -4.92 26.71 17.91
C ASP A 176 -5.95 25.63 17.61
N THR A 177 -6.17 24.68 18.53
CA THR A 177 -7.17 23.61 18.36
C THR A 177 -8.61 24.17 18.43
N ASN A 178 -8.84 25.21 19.23
CA ASN A 178 -10.14 25.89 19.35
C ASN A 178 -10.44 26.85 18.18
N ARG A 179 -9.52 27.01 17.21
CA ARG A 179 -9.74 27.81 15.98
C ARG A 179 -10.35 26.98 14.84
N TYR A 180 -10.36 25.66 14.96
CA TYR A 180 -10.84 24.71 13.94
C TYR A 180 -12.13 23.97 14.35
N VAL A 181 -12.81 24.46 15.39
CA VAL A 181 -14.17 24.02 15.78
C VAL A 181 -15.15 25.14 15.45
#